data_AF-A0A7W0L8M4-F1
#
_entry.id   AF-A0A7W0L8M4-F1
#
_cell.length_a   1.000
_cell.length_b   1.000
_cell.length_c   1.000
_cell.angle_alpha   90.00
_cell.angle_beta   90.00
_cell.angle_gamma   90.00
#
_symmetry.space_group_name_H-M   'P 1'
#
loop_
_entity.id
_entity.type
_entity.pdbx_description
1 polymer ?
#
loop_
_entity_poly.entity_id
_entity_poly.type
_entity_poly.pdbx_seq_one_letter_code
_entity_poly.pdbx_strand_id
1 'polypeptide(L)' 'DPHSPPEFRANVVRNLEEFYAAYDVVEGDGMWLAPANRVRIW' A
#
# COMPACT_ATOMS: atom_id res chain seq x y z
N ASP A 1 -4.36 10.02 21.00
CA ASP A 1 -4.45 10.48 19.61
C ASP A 1 -5.08 9.35 18.80
N PRO A 2 -6.24 9.55 18.12
CA PRO A 2 -6.90 8.49 17.35
C PRO A 2 -6.28 8.26 15.96
N HIS A 3 -5.33 9.11 15.53
CA HIS A 3 -4.69 8.95 14.23
C HIS A 3 -3.66 7.82 14.27
N SER A 4 -3.59 7.04 13.19
CA SER A 4 -2.52 6.06 13.03
C SER A 4 -1.14 6.74 13.05
N PRO A 5 -0.10 6.06 13.58
CA PRO A 5 1.28 6.51 13.48
C PRO A 5 1.68 6.92 12.05
N PRO A 6 2.57 7.92 11.91
CA PRO A 6 2.89 8.55 10.62
C PRO A 6 3.39 7.57 9.56
N GLU A 7 4.18 6.57 9.94
CA GLU A 7 4.71 5.53 9.05
C GLU A 7 3.59 4.69 8.42
N PHE A 8 2.49 4.42 9.15
CA PHE A 8 1.36 3.68 8.61
C PHE A 8 0.49 4.56 7.71
N ARG A 9 0.39 5.85 8.02
CA ARG A 9 -0.32 6.83 7.18
C ARG A 9 0.36 6.99 5.82
N ALA A 10 1.69 7.05 5.78
CA ALA A 10 2.44 7.11 4.54
C ALA A 10 2.32 5.79 3.75
N ASN A 11 2.46 4.65 4.43
CA ASN A 11 2.52 3.34 3.79
C ASN A 11 1.15 2.79 3.33
N VAL A 12 0.05 3.52 3.52
CA VAL A 12 -1.29 3.13 3.03
C VAL A 12 -1.34 2.96 1.51
N VAL A 13 -0.43 3.63 0.79
CA VAL A 13 -0.28 3.58 -0.67
C VAL A 13 -0.10 2.17 -1.22
N ARG A 14 0.33 1.20 -0.40
CA ARG A 14 0.41 -0.22 -0.79
C ARG A 14 -0.94 -0.85 -1.19
N ASN A 15 -2.06 -0.18 -0.96
CA ASN A 15 -3.38 -0.58 -1.45
C ASN A 15 -3.75 0.02 -2.83
N LEU A 16 -3.01 1.03 -3.30
CA LEU A 16 -3.30 1.75 -4.54
C LEU A 16 -2.56 1.12 -5.71
N GLU A 17 -3.23 0.92 -6.85
CA GLU A 17 -2.62 0.31 -8.03
C GLU A 17 -1.54 1.21 -8.65
N GLU A 18 -1.76 2.53 -8.60
CA GLU A 18 -0.85 3.55 -9.10
C GLU A 18 0.50 3.52 -8.39
N PHE A 19 0.55 3.12 -7.12
CA PHE A 19 1.80 2.96 -6.40
C PHE A 19 2.65 1.82 -6.97
N TYR A 20 2.02 0.71 -7.38
CA TYR A 20 2.73 -0.39 -8.03
C TYR A 20 3.26 0.03 -9.40
N ALA A 21 2.46 0.77 -10.18
CA ALA A 21 2.86 1.25 -11.51
C ALA A 21 3.94 2.33 -11.46
N ALA A 22 3.92 3.21 -10.46
CA ALA A 22 4.87 4.33 -10.36
C ALA A 22 6.27 3.90 -9.92
N TYR A 23 6.38 2.79 -9.17
CA TYR A 23 7.62 2.34 -8.55
C TYR A 23 8.02 0.91 -8.92
N ASP A 24 7.33 0.30 -9.90
CA ASP A 24 7.56 -1.07 -10.35
C ASP A 24 7.60 -2.10 -9.21
N VAL A 25 6.68 -1.97 -8.24
CA VAL A 25 6.64 -2.86 -7.05
C VAL A 25 6.18 -4.25 -7.45
N VAL A 26 6.98 -5.27 -7.13
CA VAL A 26 6.74 -6.68 -7.49
C VAL A 26 6.72 -7.59 -6.26
N GLU A 27 6.32 -8.85 -6.47
CA GLU A 27 6.32 -9.85 -5.41
C GLU A 27 7.72 -10.03 -4.82
N GLY A 28 7.81 -10.02 -3.48
CA GLY A 28 9.08 -10.05 -2.74
C GLY A 28 9.53 -8.67 -2.24
N ASP A 29 9.03 -7.57 -2.81
CA ASP A 29 9.32 -6.23 -2.29
C ASP A 29 8.61 -5.97 -0.96
N GLY A 30 9.24 -5.19 -0.08
CA GLY A 30 8.72 -4.94 1.27
C GLY A 30 7.35 -4.27 1.31
N MET A 31 7.01 -3.47 0.30
CA MET A 31 5.71 -2.79 0.19
C MET A 31 4.67 -3.57 -0.61
N TRP A 32 5.01 -4.75 -1.13
CA TRP A 32 4.09 -5.54 -1.93
C TRP A 32 2.93 -6.11 -1.10
N LEU A 33 1.75 -6.15 -1.72
CA LEU A 33 0.60 -6.95 -1.33
C LEU A 33 0.04 -7.64 -2.57
N ALA A 34 -0.31 -8.92 -2.42
CA ALA A 34 -1.10 -9.63 -3.41
C ALA A 34 -2.37 -8.82 -3.75
N PRO A 35 -2.79 -8.73 -5.02
CA PRO A 35 -3.95 -7.92 -5.41
C PRO A 35 -5.21 -8.21 -4.60
N ALA A 36 -5.47 -9.48 -4.27
CA ALA A 36 -6.62 -9.91 -3.47
C ALA A 36 -6.59 -9.43 -2.00
N ASN A 37 -5.43 -9.03 -1.49
CA ASN A 37 -5.26 -8.53 -0.12
C ASN A 37 -5.27 -6.99 -0.05
N ARG A 38 -5.38 -6.30 -1.19
CA ARG A 38 -5.45 -4.83 -1.24
C ARG A 38 -6.88 -4.41 -0.94
N VAL A 39 -7.03 -3.47 -0.01
CA VAL A 39 -8.34 -2.96 0.39
C VAL A 39 -8.75 -1.81 -0.53
N ARG A 40 -9.93 -1.93 -1.16
CA ARG A 40 -10.67 -0.82 -1.78
C ARG A 40 -12.00 -0.65 -1.06
N ILE A 41 -12.28 0.59 -0.66
CA ILE A 41 -13.54 0.94 0.03
C ILE A 41 -14.52 1.59 -0.97
N TRP A 42 -13.99 2.34 -1.92
CA TRP A 42 -14.73 3.09 -2.94
C TRP A 42 -14.31 2.64 -4.33
#